data_AF-A0A0F6W3J9-F1
#
_entry.id   AF-A0A0F6W3J9-F1
#
_cell.length_a   1.000
_cell.length_b   1.000
_cell.length_c   1.000
_cell.angle_alpha   90.00
_cell.angle_beta   90.00
_cell.angle_gamma   90.00
#
_symmetry.space_group_name_H-M   'P 1'
#
loop_
_entity.id
_entity.type
_entity.pdbx_description
1 polymer ?
#
loop_
_entity_poly.entity_id
_entity_poly.type
_entity_poly.pdbx_seq_one_letter_code
_entity_poly.pdbx_strand_id
1 'polypeptide(L)'
;MRVRTIAVWLVLAVACSESHEGGDDAGSTAMDASARVDASARADSGARPDASVSGECDVPSECVLLPESCCGTCGAPTPDDMIAVHRDDVDEHQAMACADPVACPGCVMELDPYLIATCRAGECVALDLHVEALTECTGDDECTLAPAQCCACGLLGVGETIAFNPERGSLNALVCDPVLTCPPCAPVFEGLEARCESGRCIVATTGG
;
A
#
# COMPACT_ATOMS: atom_id res chain seq x y z
N MET A 1 22.15 11.40 46.17
CA MET A 1 20.86 10.92 46.71
C MET A 1 19.97 12.10 47.08
N ARG A 2 19.05 12.50 46.19
CA ARG A 2 17.79 13.20 46.55
C ARG A 2 16.76 12.87 45.48
N VAL A 3 15.84 11.98 45.87
CA VAL A 3 14.69 11.52 45.11
C VAL A 3 13.63 12.63 45.15
N ARG A 4 13.08 13.02 44.00
CA ARG A 4 11.88 13.86 43.92
C ARG A 4 10.76 13.04 43.29
N THR A 5 9.91 12.53 44.16
CA THR A 5 8.63 11.90 43.86
C THR A 5 7.68 12.98 43.34
N ILE A 6 7.20 12.83 42.10
CA ILE A 6 6.11 13.64 41.57
C ILE A 6 4.95 12.66 41.31
N ALA A 7 3.97 12.70 42.22
CA ALA A 7 2.66 12.11 42.04
C ALA A 7 1.83 13.05 41.18
N VAL A 8 1.35 12.58 40.03
CA VAL A 8 0.31 13.26 39.27
C VAL A 8 -0.89 12.35 39.18
N TRP A 9 -2.02 12.97 39.45
CA TRP A 9 -3.32 12.41 39.75
C TRP A 9 -4.01 11.84 38.51
N LEU A 10 -4.63 10.66 38.70
CA LEU A 10 -5.75 10.17 37.90
C LEU A 10 -6.89 11.20 37.89
N VAL A 11 -7.40 11.53 36.71
CA VAL A 11 -8.76 12.04 36.52
C VAL A 11 -9.47 11.08 35.57
N LEU A 12 -10.35 10.27 36.16
CA LEU A 12 -11.40 9.53 35.46
C LEU A 12 -12.45 10.54 34.98
N ALA A 13 -12.77 10.56 33.69
CA ALA A 13 -14.01 11.13 33.18
C ALA A 13 -14.77 10.05 32.40
N VAL A 14 -15.76 9.49 33.07
CA VAL A 14 -16.84 8.68 32.52
C VAL A 14 -17.86 9.62 31.89
N ALA A 15 -18.22 9.42 30.63
CA ALA A 15 -19.44 9.95 30.05
C ALA A 15 -20.04 8.90 29.10
N CYS A 16 -21.25 8.45 29.45
CA CYS A 16 -22.10 7.56 28.67
C CYS A 16 -23.06 8.36 27.78
N SER A 17 -23.46 7.72 26.68
CA SER A 17 -24.76 7.77 26.01
C SER A 17 -25.17 9.03 25.24
N GLU A 18 -25.53 8.84 23.96
CA GLU A 18 -26.88 9.19 23.47
C GLU A 18 -27.21 8.45 22.17
N SER A 19 -28.30 7.68 22.21
CA SER A 19 -28.92 6.99 21.09
C SER A 19 -29.85 7.96 20.35
N HIS A 20 -29.82 7.98 19.01
CA HIS A 20 -30.79 8.73 18.21
C HIS A 20 -31.60 7.75 17.34
N GLU A 21 -32.87 7.57 17.71
CA GLU A 21 -33.89 6.88 16.93
C GLU A 21 -34.80 7.93 16.24
N GLY A 22 -35.12 7.70 14.97
CA GLY A 22 -36.44 8.03 14.41
C GLY A 22 -36.51 9.20 13.42
N GLY A 23 -37.10 8.93 12.25
CA GLY A 23 -37.65 9.96 11.37
C GLY A 23 -37.90 9.55 9.92
N ASP A 24 -38.91 8.69 9.68
CA ASP A 24 -39.52 8.51 8.36
C ASP A 24 -40.40 9.73 8.03
N ASP A 25 -40.11 10.44 6.94
CA ASP A 25 -41.04 11.42 6.36
C ASP A 25 -41.15 11.23 4.84
N ALA A 26 -42.28 10.65 4.43
CA ALA A 26 -42.75 10.64 3.06
C ALA A 26 -43.55 11.92 2.77
N GLY A 27 -43.19 12.64 1.71
CA GLY A 27 -43.90 13.85 1.29
C GLY A 27 -43.60 14.26 -0.15
N SER A 28 -44.35 13.69 -1.09
CA SER A 28 -44.37 14.13 -2.49
C SER A 28 -45.21 15.39 -2.65
N THR A 29 -44.70 16.43 -3.33
CA THR A 29 -45.52 17.28 -4.22
C THR A 29 -44.67 17.87 -5.34
N ALA A 30 -45.30 17.96 -6.51
CA ALA A 30 -44.71 18.30 -7.78
C ALA A 30 -45.05 19.74 -8.24
N MET A 31 -44.28 20.19 -9.22
CA MET A 31 -44.63 21.06 -10.38
C MET A 31 -44.02 22.48 -10.47
N ASP A 32 -43.28 22.59 -11.57
CA ASP A 32 -43.24 23.63 -12.62
C ASP A 32 -42.43 24.95 -12.51
N ALA A 33 -41.46 24.99 -13.45
CA ALA A 33 -41.28 26.00 -14.50
C ALA A 33 -40.24 27.13 -14.34
N SER A 34 -39.26 27.02 -15.26
CA SER A 34 -38.66 28.07 -16.09
C SER A 34 -37.40 28.83 -15.63
N ALA A 35 -36.31 28.41 -16.27
CA ALA A 35 -35.26 29.22 -16.91
C ALA A 35 -34.29 30.03 -16.03
N ARG A 36 -33.02 29.62 -16.04
CA ARG A 36 -31.92 30.32 -16.74
C ARG A 36 -30.76 29.36 -16.97
N VAL A 37 -30.30 29.32 -18.21
CA VAL A 37 -29.10 28.63 -18.67
C VAL A 37 -27.90 29.49 -18.32
N ASP A 38 -27.20 29.13 -17.26
CA ASP A 38 -25.83 29.57 -17.02
C ASP A 38 -24.90 28.40 -17.31
N ALA A 39 -24.27 28.47 -18.48
CA ALA A 39 -23.26 27.55 -18.94
C ALA A 39 -21.96 27.80 -18.16
N SER A 40 -21.85 27.17 -16.99
CA SER A 40 -20.56 26.92 -16.35
C SER A 40 -20.16 25.50 -16.69
N ALA A 41 -19.19 25.38 -17.59
CA ALA A 41 -18.58 24.14 -18.01
C ALA A 41 -18.18 23.30 -16.78
N ARG A 42 -18.96 22.24 -16.51
CA ARG A 42 -18.47 21.10 -15.75
C ARG A 42 -17.64 20.30 -16.75
N ALA A 43 -16.33 20.32 -16.56
CA ALA A 43 -15.46 19.31 -17.10
C ALA A 43 -15.98 17.96 -16.58
N ASP A 44 -16.62 17.22 -17.47
CA ASP A 44 -16.92 15.80 -17.31
C ASP A 44 -15.58 15.07 -17.44
N SER A 45 -14.78 15.16 -16.38
CA SER A 45 -13.73 14.19 -16.15
C SER A 45 -14.48 12.91 -15.83
N GLY A 46 -14.46 11.96 -16.76
CA GLY A 46 -14.98 10.61 -16.55
C GLY A 46 -14.21 9.93 -15.43
N ALA A 47 -14.51 10.32 -14.19
CA ALA A 47 -14.24 9.53 -13.02
C ALA A 47 -15.02 8.23 -13.22
N ARG A 48 -14.27 7.18 -13.53
CA ARG A 48 -14.73 5.83 -13.22
C ARG A 48 -15.21 5.88 -11.77
N PRO A 49 -16.38 5.33 -11.42
CA PRO A 49 -16.73 5.17 -10.02
C PRO A 49 -15.56 4.41 -9.41
N ASP A 50 -14.85 5.12 -8.54
CA ASP A 50 -13.75 4.63 -7.74
C ASP A 50 -14.20 3.29 -7.16
N ALA A 51 -13.75 2.20 -7.76
CA ALA A 51 -13.73 0.87 -7.16
C ALA A 51 -12.66 0.83 -6.06
N SER A 52 -12.42 1.97 -5.42
CA SER A 52 -11.62 2.11 -4.23
C SER A 52 -12.51 1.63 -3.09
N VAL A 53 -12.54 0.32 -2.93
CA VAL A 53 -12.55 -0.29 -1.59
C VAL A 53 -11.19 0.02 -0.96
N SER A 54 -10.85 1.31 -0.88
CA SER A 54 -9.62 1.81 -0.32
C SER A 54 -9.91 2.05 1.13
N GLY A 55 -9.72 1.01 1.93
CA GLY A 55 -9.74 1.13 3.37
C GLY A 55 -8.74 2.21 3.78
N GLU A 56 -9.19 3.06 4.70
CA GLU A 56 -8.35 4.08 5.33
C GLU A 56 -7.18 3.38 6.03
N CYS A 57 -6.00 3.99 6.00
CA CYS A 57 -4.82 3.48 6.70
C CYS A 57 -4.08 4.61 7.42
N ASP A 58 -3.40 4.25 8.48
CA ASP A 58 -2.48 5.10 9.23
C ASP A 58 -1.02 4.69 8.99
N VAL A 59 -0.76 3.40 8.74
CA VAL A 59 0.61 2.86 8.59
C VAL A 59 0.73 1.86 7.43
N PRO A 60 1.93 1.68 6.83
CA PRO A 60 2.10 0.77 5.70
C PRO A 60 1.70 -0.69 5.98
N SER A 61 1.89 -1.21 7.20
CA SER A 61 1.55 -2.60 7.53
C SER A 61 0.03 -2.88 7.57
N GLU A 62 -0.79 -1.85 7.46
CA GLU A 62 -2.23 -1.96 7.30
C GLU A 62 -2.64 -2.29 5.86
N CYS A 63 -1.75 -2.08 4.90
CA CYS A 63 -2.03 -2.30 3.49
C CYS A 63 -1.47 -3.62 3.00
N VAL A 64 -2.26 -4.36 2.24
CA VAL A 64 -1.89 -5.63 1.62
C VAL A 64 -2.09 -5.52 0.12
N LEU A 65 -1.11 -6.00 -0.64
CA LEU A 65 -1.19 -6.08 -2.09
C LEU A 65 -1.90 -7.38 -2.49
N LEU A 66 -3.02 -7.27 -3.20
CA LEU A 66 -3.80 -8.38 -3.72
C LEU A 66 -3.94 -8.26 -5.24
N PRO A 67 -4.17 -9.37 -5.96
CA PRO A 67 -4.56 -9.26 -7.35
C PRO A 67 -5.94 -8.58 -7.49
N GLU A 68 -6.13 -7.80 -8.55
CA GLU A 68 -7.43 -7.16 -8.83
C GLU A 68 -8.52 -8.20 -9.16
N SER A 69 -8.12 -9.32 -9.78
CA SER A 69 -9.01 -10.43 -10.13
C SER A 69 -8.87 -11.63 -9.21
N CYS A 70 -9.89 -12.49 -9.13
CA CYS A 70 -9.89 -13.70 -8.28
C CYS A 70 -8.64 -14.58 -8.42
N CYS A 71 -8.12 -14.69 -9.64
CA CYS A 71 -7.03 -15.60 -9.98
C CYS A 71 -5.69 -14.88 -10.20
N GLY A 72 -5.69 -13.55 -10.19
CA GLY A 72 -4.55 -12.74 -10.63
C GLY A 72 -4.15 -12.95 -12.08
N THR A 73 -2.93 -12.54 -12.41
CA THR A 73 -2.32 -12.70 -13.73
C THR A 73 -1.19 -13.71 -13.72
N CYS A 74 -1.00 -14.39 -14.85
CA CYS A 74 0.11 -15.31 -15.04
C CYS A 74 1.41 -14.54 -15.31
N GLY A 75 2.52 -14.98 -14.71
CA GLY A 75 3.81 -14.29 -14.82
C GLY A 75 3.98 -13.19 -13.77
N ALA A 76 4.82 -12.21 -14.08
CA ALA A 76 5.04 -11.05 -13.22
C ALA A 76 3.84 -10.07 -13.32
N PRO A 77 3.16 -9.77 -12.20
CA PRO A 77 2.08 -8.80 -12.19
C PRO A 77 2.61 -7.40 -12.49
N THR A 78 1.77 -6.58 -13.11
CA THR A 78 1.97 -5.14 -13.23
C THR A 78 1.19 -4.41 -12.13
N PRO A 79 1.43 -3.10 -11.92
CA PRO A 79 0.65 -2.32 -10.95
C PRO A 79 -0.85 -2.34 -11.25
N ASP A 80 -1.22 -2.42 -12.53
CA ASP A 80 -2.62 -2.49 -12.96
C ASP A 80 -3.26 -3.86 -12.68
N ASP A 81 -2.46 -4.91 -12.43
CA ASP A 81 -2.97 -6.24 -12.06
C ASP A 81 -3.19 -6.39 -10.55
N MET A 82 -2.77 -5.39 -9.78
CA MET A 82 -2.72 -5.42 -8.33
C MET A 82 -3.52 -4.26 -7.73
N ILE A 83 -4.11 -4.51 -6.57
CA ILE A 83 -4.79 -3.51 -5.77
C ILE A 83 -4.23 -3.58 -4.34
N ALA A 84 -3.98 -2.42 -3.75
CA ALA A 84 -3.69 -2.35 -2.33
C ALA A 84 -5.00 -2.15 -1.57
N VAL A 85 -5.28 -3.04 -0.62
CA VAL A 85 -6.46 -2.98 0.24
C VAL A 85 -6.02 -2.88 1.69
N HIS A 86 -6.88 -2.34 2.53
CA HIS A 86 -6.69 -2.46 3.97
C HIS A 86 -6.82 -3.95 4.35
N ARG A 87 -5.97 -4.39 5.27
CA ARG A 87 -5.84 -5.78 5.69
C ARG A 87 -7.13 -6.40 6.24
N ASP A 88 -8.01 -5.58 6.79
CA ASP A 88 -9.32 -6.03 7.29
C ASP A 88 -10.35 -6.25 6.17
N ASP A 89 -10.11 -5.68 4.98
CA ASP A 89 -11.00 -5.76 3.81
C ASP A 89 -10.59 -6.88 2.84
N VAL A 90 -9.53 -7.64 3.15
CA VAL A 90 -8.99 -8.70 2.28
C VAL A 90 -10.06 -9.75 1.94
N ASP A 91 -10.83 -10.20 2.94
CA ASP A 91 -11.86 -11.21 2.75
C ASP A 91 -13.04 -10.69 1.91
N GLU A 92 -13.41 -9.41 2.09
CA GLU A 92 -14.47 -8.77 1.31
C GLU A 92 -14.03 -8.59 -0.15
N HIS A 93 -12.80 -8.10 -0.37
CA HIS A 93 -12.22 -7.97 -1.71
C HIS A 93 -12.19 -9.32 -2.43
N GLN A 94 -11.71 -10.37 -1.78
CA GLN A 94 -11.69 -11.72 -2.35
C GLN A 94 -13.10 -12.23 -2.68
N ALA A 95 -14.08 -12.01 -1.79
CA ALA A 95 -15.46 -12.41 -2.04
C ALA A 95 -16.07 -11.69 -3.25
N MET A 96 -15.76 -10.41 -3.45
CA MET A 96 -16.20 -9.65 -4.62
C MET A 96 -15.47 -10.07 -5.89
N ALA A 97 -14.14 -10.16 -5.84
CA ALA A 97 -13.31 -10.55 -6.99
C ALA A 97 -13.64 -11.97 -7.48
N CYS A 98 -14.02 -12.87 -6.57
CA CYS A 98 -14.37 -14.26 -6.83
C CYS A 98 -15.90 -14.53 -6.85
N ALA A 99 -16.75 -13.51 -6.97
CA ALA A 99 -18.21 -13.68 -6.92
C ALA A 99 -18.76 -14.61 -8.01
N ASP A 100 -18.11 -14.66 -9.18
CA ASP A 100 -18.37 -15.62 -10.26
C ASP A 100 -17.17 -16.57 -10.39
N PRO A 101 -17.18 -17.72 -9.68
CA PRO A 101 -16.00 -18.58 -9.59
C PRO A 101 -15.73 -19.29 -10.92
N VAL A 102 -14.80 -18.73 -11.69
CA VAL A 102 -14.15 -19.42 -12.80
C VAL A 102 -12.97 -20.24 -12.30
N ALA A 103 -12.73 -21.40 -12.92
CA ALA A 103 -11.53 -22.16 -12.61
C ALA A 103 -10.29 -21.34 -13.00
N CYS A 104 -9.43 -21.05 -12.04
CA CYS A 104 -8.19 -20.32 -12.30
C CYS A 104 -7.28 -21.11 -13.24
N PRO A 105 -6.63 -20.44 -14.21
CA PRO A 105 -5.67 -21.10 -15.07
C PRO A 105 -4.53 -21.69 -14.24
N GLY A 106 -4.08 -22.89 -14.59
CA GLY A 106 -2.90 -23.49 -13.99
C GLY A 106 -1.63 -22.84 -14.56
N CYS A 107 -1.27 -21.67 -14.05
CA CYS A 107 -0.04 -20.96 -14.41
C CYS A 107 0.76 -20.57 -13.16
N VAL A 108 2.03 -20.23 -13.37
CA VAL A 108 2.90 -19.71 -12.30
C VAL A 108 2.67 -18.21 -12.19
N MET A 109 2.33 -17.75 -10.99
CA MET A 109 2.40 -16.34 -10.64
C MET A 109 3.81 -16.06 -10.11
N GLU A 110 4.45 -15.04 -10.65
CA GLU A 110 5.73 -14.56 -10.14
C GLU A 110 5.47 -13.42 -9.16
N LEU A 111 6.25 -13.36 -8.08
CA LEU A 111 6.20 -12.23 -7.16
C LEU A 111 7.17 -11.17 -7.67
N ASP A 112 6.69 -9.94 -7.79
CA ASP A 112 7.54 -8.79 -8.08
C ASP A 112 7.89 -8.08 -6.76
N PRO A 113 9.17 -8.11 -6.30
CA PRO A 113 9.56 -7.40 -5.09
C PRO A 113 9.48 -5.88 -5.21
N TYR A 114 9.37 -5.31 -6.42
CA TYR A 114 9.25 -3.86 -6.63
C TYR A 114 7.80 -3.38 -6.56
N LEU A 115 6.82 -4.28 -6.54
CA LEU A 115 5.43 -3.93 -6.26
C LEU A 115 5.14 -4.06 -4.77
N ILE A 116 4.85 -2.93 -4.12
CA ILE A 116 4.55 -2.89 -2.69
C ILE A 116 3.18 -2.26 -2.44
N ALA A 117 2.53 -2.66 -1.35
CA ALA A 117 1.43 -1.90 -0.77
C ALA A 117 1.99 -0.95 0.29
N THR A 118 1.51 0.29 0.31
CA THR A 118 1.90 1.28 1.32
C THR A 118 0.73 2.19 1.66
N CYS A 119 0.84 2.89 2.79
CA CYS A 119 -0.14 3.88 3.20
C CYS A 119 0.30 5.27 2.77
N ARG A 120 -0.43 5.90 1.85
CA ARG A 120 -0.11 7.24 1.32
C ARG A 120 -1.34 8.13 1.44
N ALA A 121 -1.19 9.23 2.18
CA ALA A 121 -2.27 10.20 2.39
C ALA A 121 -3.56 9.62 2.99
N GLY A 122 -3.45 8.56 3.81
CA GLY A 122 -4.58 7.91 4.46
C GLY A 122 -5.20 6.77 3.67
N GLU A 123 -4.63 6.40 2.52
CA GLU A 123 -5.17 5.37 1.64
C GLU A 123 -4.12 4.31 1.30
N CYS A 124 -4.56 3.05 1.22
CA CYS A 124 -3.74 1.97 0.72
C CYS A 124 -3.52 2.12 -0.78
N VAL A 125 -2.26 2.22 -1.19
CA VAL A 125 -1.85 2.37 -2.59
C VAL A 125 -0.88 1.28 -3.01
N ALA A 126 -1.10 0.73 -4.19
CA ALA A 126 -0.12 -0.10 -4.88
C ALA A 126 0.95 0.82 -5.48
N LEU A 127 2.22 0.58 -5.14
CA LEU A 127 3.34 1.39 -5.58
C LEU A 127 4.33 0.54 -6.38
N ASP A 128 4.67 1.03 -7.57
CA ASP A 128 5.67 0.43 -8.44
C ASP A 128 7.02 1.11 -8.28
N LEU A 129 7.93 0.46 -7.57
CA LEU A 129 9.25 1.02 -7.32
C LEU A 129 10.12 1.11 -8.58
N HIS A 130 9.80 0.43 -9.69
CA HIS A 130 10.57 0.54 -10.93
C HIS A 130 10.53 1.95 -11.55
N VAL A 131 9.42 2.66 -11.34
CA VAL A 131 9.21 4.01 -11.90
C VAL A 131 9.41 5.12 -10.87
N GLU A 132 9.51 4.76 -9.59
CA GLU A 132 9.68 5.73 -8.51
C GLU A 132 11.06 6.38 -8.48
N ALA A 133 11.11 7.60 -7.96
CA ALA A 133 12.36 8.34 -7.76
C ALA A 133 13.37 7.55 -6.89
N LEU A 134 12.85 6.66 -6.03
CA LEU A 134 13.62 5.87 -5.07
C LEU A 134 14.62 4.92 -5.74
N THR A 135 14.35 4.49 -6.97
CA THR A 135 15.24 3.56 -7.69
C THR A 135 16.10 4.26 -8.73
N GLU A 136 16.03 5.58 -8.91
CA GLU A 136 16.86 6.26 -9.91
C GLU A 136 18.33 6.29 -9.52
N CYS A 137 19.23 6.10 -10.49
CA CYS A 137 20.67 6.14 -10.27
C CYS A 137 21.41 6.64 -11.52
N THR A 138 22.65 7.09 -11.33
CA THR A 138 23.59 7.33 -12.45
C THR A 138 24.82 6.41 -12.43
N GLY A 139 25.10 5.77 -11.31
CA GLY A 139 26.16 4.77 -11.14
C GLY A 139 25.81 3.70 -10.10
N ASP A 140 26.50 2.56 -10.16
CA ASP A 140 26.30 1.42 -9.25
C ASP A 140 26.51 1.79 -7.77
N ASP A 141 27.41 2.74 -7.50
CA ASP A 141 27.77 3.21 -6.16
C ASP A 141 26.66 4.00 -5.46
N GLU A 142 25.62 4.40 -6.19
CA GLU A 142 24.41 5.01 -5.65
C GLU A 142 23.40 3.98 -5.15
N CYS A 143 23.52 2.71 -5.55
CA CYS A 143 22.52 1.70 -5.26
C CYS A 143 22.90 0.86 -4.04
N THR A 144 21.91 0.56 -3.20
CA THR A 144 22.06 -0.32 -2.03
C THR A 144 20.96 -1.37 -2.00
N LEU A 145 21.27 -2.55 -1.45
CA LEU A 145 20.29 -3.62 -1.25
C LEU A 145 19.53 -3.44 0.07
N ALA A 146 18.24 -3.71 0.03
CA ALA A 146 17.38 -3.80 1.19
C ALA A 146 16.33 -4.90 1.00
N PRO A 147 15.76 -5.41 2.10
CA PRO A 147 14.65 -6.35 1.98
C PRO A 147 13.40 -5.66 1.43
N ALA A 148 12.59 -6.40 0.67
CA ALA A 148 11.30 -5.92 0.18
C ALA A 148 10.25 -5.77 1.29
N GLN A 149 10.43 -6.50 2.39
CA GLN A 149 9.50 -6.53 3.53
C GLN A 149 10.17 -6.00 4.80
N CYS A 150 9.37 -5.35 5.65
CA CYS A 150 9.85 -4.88 6.94
C CYS A 150 10.31 -6.04 7.83
N CYS A 151 11.40 -5.82 8.57
CA CYS A 151 11.96 -6.81 9.49
C CYS A 151 12.33 -8.17 8.86
N ALA A 152 12.59 -8.22 7.55
CA ALA A 152 13.09 -9.43 6.91
C ALA A 152 14.41 -9.89 7.54
N CYS A 153 14.61 -11.21 7.56
CA CYS A 153 15.75 -11.79 8.23
C CYS A 153 16.23 -13.07 7.55
N GLY A 154 17.52 -13.37 7.72
CA GLY A 154 18.12 -14.57 7.12
C GLY A 154 18.60 -14.33 5.70
N LEU A 155 18.80 -15.42 4.96
CA LEU A 155 19.26 -15.37 3.58
C LEU A 155 18.09 -14.97 2.66
N LEU A 156 18.23 -13.85 1.95
CA LEU A 156 17.21 -13.33 1.06
C LEU A 156 17.59 -13.56 -0.41
N GLY A 157 16.61 -13.99 -1.20
CA GLY A 157 16.75 -14.15 -2.64
C GLY A 157 16.44 -12.87 -3.44
N VAL A 158 16.56 -12.96 -4.76
CA VAL A 158 16.21 -11.86 -5.70
C VAL A 158 14.76 -11.41 -5.52
N GLY A 159 13.82 -12.34 -5.32
CA GLY A 159 12.39 -12.03 -5.13
C GLY A 159 12.02 -11.47 -3.75
N GLU A 160 12.99 -11.30 -2.85
CA GLU A 160 12.79 -10.75 -1.49
C GLU A 160 13.66 -9.50 -1.25
N THR A 161 14.40 -9.09 -2.27
CA THR A 161 15.41 -8.03 -2.19
C THR A 161 15.08 -6.94 -3.21
N ILE A 162 15.29 -5.70 -2.82
CA ILE A 162 15.15 -4.52 -3.66
C ILE A 162 16.48 -3.79 -3.67
N ALA A 163 16.89 -3.30 -4.84
CA ALA A 163 17.95 -2.31 -4.96
C ALA A 163 17.34 -0.91 -5.06
N PHE A 164 17.84 0.04 -4.28
CA PHE A 164 17.34 1.41 -4.27
C PHE A 164 18.45 2.43 -4.03
N ASN A 165 18.16 3.70 -4.30
CA ASN A 165 19.05 4.83 -4.07
C ASN A 165 18.68 5.55 -2.75
N PRO A 166 19.52 5.48 -1.69
CA PRO A 166 19.22 6.07 -0.39
C PRO A 166 19.25 7.60 -0.39
N GLU A 167 19.86 8.24 -1.40
CA GLU A 167 19.83 9.71 -1.56
C GLU A 167 18.47 10.21 -2.09
N ARG A 168 17.65 9.31 -2.65
CA ARG A 168 16.34 9.64 -3.23
C ARG A 168 15.18 9.42 -2.27
N GLY A 169 15.40 8.71 -1.18
CA GLY A 169 14.38 8.46 -0.17
C GLY A 169 14.71 7.27 0.73
N SER A 170 13.73 6.88 1.54
CA SER A 170 13.86 5.76 2.48
C SER A 170 12.88 4.67 2.10
N LEU A 171 13.38 3.52 1.65
CA LEU A 171 12.55 2.33 1.42
C LEU A 171 11.84 1.91 2.71
N ASN A 172 12.52 1.99 3.87
CA ASN A 172 11.92 1.68 5.16
C ASN A 172 10.70 2.57 5.47
N ALA A 173 10.66 3.83 5.02
CA ALA A 173 9.49 4.67 5.22
C ALA A 173 8.27 4.21 4.41
N LEU A 174 8.48 3.40 3.36
CA LEU A 174 7.41 2.84 2.52
C LEU A 174 6.93 1.48 3.02
N VAL A 175 7.84 0.65 3.56
CA VAL A 175 7.53 -0.75 3.91
C VAL A 175 7.41 -1.01 5.42
N CYS A 176 7.95 -0.13 6.27
CA CYS A 176 7.95 -0.31 7.72
C CYS A 176 7.12 0.75 8.44
N ASP A 177 6.39 0.32 9.47
CA ASP A 177 5.75 1.24 10.39
C ASP A 177 6.80 1.96 11.25
N PRO A 178 6.62 3.26 11.54
CA PRO A 178 7.61 4.05 12.27
C PRO A 178 7.82 3.62 13.72
N VAL A 179 6.87 2.89 14.30
CA VAL A 179 6.90 2.42 15.71
C VAL A 179 7.32 0.96 15.84
N LEU A 180 7.48 0.25 14.73
CA LEU A 180 7.79 -1.17 14.76
C LEU A 180 9.25 -1.40 15.17
N THR A 181 9.45 -2.28 16.16
CA THR A 181 10.78 -2.72 16.57
C THR A 181 11.04 -4.12 16.03
N CYS A 182 11.97 -4.24 15.09
CA CYS A 182 12.32 -5.54 14.53
C CYS A 182 13.06 -6.43 15.56
N PRO A 183 12.84 -7.75 15.54
CA PRO A 183 13.65 -8.70 16.29
C PRO A 183 15.14 -8.57 15.96
N PRO A 184 16.05 -9.00 16.86
CA PRO A 184 17.49 -8.95 16.61
C PRO A 184 17.91 -10.03 15.60
N CYS A 185 17.76 -9.70 14.33
CA CYS A 185 18.23 -10.47 13.19
C CYS A 185 18.56 -9.50 12.04
N ALA A 186 19.36 -9.95 11.08
CA ALA A 186 19.76 -9.14 9.93
C ALA A 186 19.49 -9.91 8.64
N PRO A 187 19.11 -9.21 7.55
CA PRO A 187 19.07 -9.79 6.22
C PRO A 187 20.50 -10.07 5.73
N VAL A 188 20.64 -11.13 4.94
CA VAL A 188 21.89 -11.54 4.28
C VAL A 188 21.61 -11.70 2.80
N PHE A 189 22.37 -10.98 1.97
CA PHE A 189 22.20 -10.94 0.51
C PHE A 189 23.32 -11.71 -0.21
N GLU A 190 23.57 -12.96 0.17
CA GLU A 190 24.68 -13.72 -0.43
C GLU A 190 24.46 -13.93 -1.94
N GLY A 191 25.48 -13.63 -2.73
CA GLY A 191 25.41 -13.80 -4.18
C GLY A 191 24.64 -12.70 -4.91
N LEU A 192 24.22 -11.64 -4.20
CA LEU A 192 23.48 -10.51 -4.76
C LEU A 192 24.30 -9.22 -4.64
N GLU A 193 24.10 -8.32 -5.60
CA GLU A 193 24.63 -6.96 -5.60
C GLU A 193 23.60 -5.97 -6.16
N ALA A 194 23.70 -4.71 -5.75
CA ALA A 194 22.92 -3.63 -6.32
C ALA A 194 23.69 -3.05 -7.52
N ARG A 195 23.02 -2.85 -8.65
CA ARG A 195 23.61 -2.21 -9.85
C ARG A 195 22.69 -1.15 -10.41
N CYS A 196 23.27 -0.17 -11.07
CA CYS A 196 22.57 0.81 -11.85
C CYS A 196 22.45 0.33 -13.30
N GLU A 197 21.28 -0.16 -13.69
CA GLU A 197 20.99 -0.56 -15.06
C GLU A 197 19.90 0.35 -15.65
N SER A 198 20.19 0.93 -16.81
CA SER A 198 19.25 1.83 -17.51
C SER A 198 18.72 2.99 -16.64
N GLY A 199 19.56 3.50 -15.73
CA GLY A 199 19.19 4.59 -14.82
C GLY A 199 18.29 4.16 -13.65
N ARG A 200 18.22 2.86 -13.36
CA ARG A 200 17.47 2.26 -12.25
C ARG A 200 18.33 1.29 -11.43
N CYS A 201 18.16 1.31 -10.12
CA CYS A 201 18.76 0.37 -9.21
C CYS A 201 18.05 -0.98 -9.33
N ILE A 202 18.81 -2.00 -9.72
CA ILE A 202 18.33 -3.38 -9.85
C ILE A 202 19.14 -4.33 -8.97
N VAL A 203 18.53 -5.46 -8.61
CA VAL A 203 19.23 -6.57 -7.97
C VAL A 203 19.88 -7.43 -9.06
N ALA A 204 21.19 -7.62 -8.98
CA ALA A 204 21.95 -8.50 -9.87
C ALA A 204 22.61 -9.64 -9.06
N THR A 205 22.92 -10.74 -9.74
CA THR A 205 23.67 -11.86 -9.13
C THR A 205 25.17 -11.68 -9.36
N THR A 206 25.97 -11.88 -8.31
CA THR A 206 27.44 -11.80 -8.38
C THR A 206 27.96 -13.09 -9.06
N GLY A 207 27.97 -13.13 -10.39
CA GLY A 207 28.47 -14.30 -11.14
C GLY A 207 27.79 -14.59 -12.48
N GLY A 208 26.88 -13.73 -12.93
CA GLY A 208 26.32 -13.74 -14.29
C GLY A 208 27.28 -13.18 -15.34
#